data_AF-A0A1Q3FNB3-F1
#
_entry.id   AF-A0A1Q3FNB3-F1
#
_cell.length_a   1.000
_cell.length_b   1.000
_cell.length_c   1.000
_cell.angle_alpha   90.00
_cell.angle_beta   90.00
_cell.angle_gamma   90.00
#
_symmetry.space_group_name_H-M   'P 1'
#
loop_
_entity.id
_entity.type
_entity.pdbx_description
1 polymer ?
#
loop_
_entity_poly.entity_id
_entity_poly.type
_entity_poly.pdbx_seq_one_letter_code
_entity_poly.pdbx_strand_id
1 'polypeptide(L)'
;MKSNFGVVLISGLLVLTVVEAFGTEDELRRPRPPYAVSSAHPKPTPPPPLTTQTKEERNIAFQYRDLERLFGRAFKADTPVEFHEVILRLYVDSLNELDNCAQFLRDTHLLTEFRKCAHYTQRVTWRQIQVLNADIRVVLAEEGY
;
A
#
# COMPACT_ATOMS: atom_id res chain seq x y z
N MET A 1 -70.31 0.50 1.36
CA MET A 1 -69.26 0.16 2.34
C MET A 1 -68.01 -0.16 1.54
N LYS A 2 -67.01 0.76 1.44
CA LYS A 2 -65.73 0.76 2.21
C LYS A 2 -65.12 -0.66 2.27
N SER A 3 -63.90 -0.95 1.83
CA SER A 3 -62.69 -0.12 1.65
C SER A 3 -61.69 -0.79 0.70
N ASN A 4 -60.94 0.04 -0.04
CA ASN A 4 -59.69 -0.28 -0.73
C ASN A 4 -58.55 -0.54 0.27
N PHE A 5 -57.69 -1.51 -0.03
CA PHE A 5 -56.25 -1.59 0.28
C PHE A 5 -55.73 -2.72 -0.64
N GLY A 6 -54.84 -2.54 -1.61
CA GLY A 6 -53.61 -1.76 -1.58
C GLY A 6 -52.45 -2.74 -1.79
N VAL A 7 -52.34 -3.33 -2.99
CA VAL A 7 -51.17 -4.13 -3.37
C VAL A 7 -50.18 -3.18 -4.03
N VAL A 8 -49.23 -2.69 -3.25
CA VAL A 8 -48.05 -1.98 -3.73
C VAL A 8 -46.84 -2.87 -3.49
N LEU A 9 -46.09 -3.08 -4.57
CA LEU A 9 -44.80 -3.76 -4.64
C LEU A 9 -43.86 -3.37 -3.50
N ILE A 10 -43.41 -4.35 -2.73
CA ILE A 10 -42.24 -4.21 -1.84
C ILE A 10 -41.20 -5.23 -2.31
N SER A 11 -40.58 -4.92 -3.43
CA SER A 11 -39.24 -5.40 -3.80
C SER A 11 -38.38 -4.16 -3.90
N GLY A 12 -37.61 -3.85 -2.87
CA GLY A 12 -36.76 -2.66 -2.85
C GLY A 12 -36.58 -2.07 -1.47
N LEU A 13 -35.90 -2.79 -0.58
CA LEU A 13 -35.35 -2.19 0.64
C LEU A 13 -34.30 -3.11 1.27
N LEU A 14 -33.18 -3.28 0.55
CA LEU A 14 -31.88 -3.66 1.16
C LEU A 14 -30.71 -3.45 0.17
N VAL A 15 -30.79 -2.43 -0.69
CA VAL A 15 -29.65 -1.89 -1.45
C VAL A 15 -29.67 -0.38 -1.27
N LEU A 16 -29.36 0.07 -0.06
CA LEU A 16 -29.20 1.48 0.27
C LEU A 16 -28.25 1.56 1.46
N THR A 17 -26.95 1.51 1.18
CA THR A 17 -25.90 2.04 2.07
C THR A 17 -24.54 2.25 1.38
N VAL A 18 -24.39 2.07 0.05
CA VAL A 18 -23.10 2.40 -0.62
C VAL A 18 -23.33 2.97 -2.02
N VAL A 19 -24.09 4.07 -2.14
CA VAL A 19 -24.01 4.93 -3.34
C VAL A 19 -24.31 6.39 -2.93
N GLU A 20 -23.36 7.03 -2.26
CA GLU A 20 -23.28 8.50 -2.22
C GLU A 20 -21.80 8.88 -2.30
N ALA A 21 -21.29 9.02 -3.53
CA ALA A 21 -20.07 9.79 -3.84
C ALA A 21 -19.75 9.84 -5.35
N PHE A 22 -20.54 9.24 -6.24
CA PHE A 22 -20.37 9.43 -7.67
C PHE A 22 -21.36 10.47 -8.15
N GLY A 23 -20.83 11.69 -8.36
CA GLY A 23 -21.55 12.80 -8.95
C GLY A 23 -22.18 12.39 -10.27
N THR A 24 -23.43 12.79 -10.43
CA THR A 24 -24.25 12.60 -11.63
C THR A 24 -23.58 13.22 -12.85
N GLU A 25 -23.64 12.52 -13.98
CA GLU A 25 -22.97 12.84 -15.26
C GLU A 25 -23.33 14.21 -15.88
N ASP A 26 -24.21 14.99 -15.27
CA ASP A 26 -24.57 16.36 -15.67
C ASP A 26 -23.59 17.45 -15.15
N GLU A 27 -22.66 17.11 -14.24
CA GLU A 27 -21.62 18.04 -13.77
C GLU A 27 -20.45 18.21 -14.78
N LEU A 28 -20.39 17.37 -15.82
CA LEU A 28 -19.30 17.37 -16.83
C LEU A 28 -19.42 18.47 -17.89
N ARG A 29 -20.51 19.25 -17.92
CA ARG A 29 -20.75 20.31 -18.92
C ARG A 29 -20.66 21.74 -18.39
N ARG A 30 -20.23 21.96 -17.15
CA ARG A 30 -19.91 23.34 -16.72
C ARG A 30 -18.57 23.78 -17.33
N PRO A 31 -18.52 24.93 -18.03
CA PRO A 31 -17.25 25.53 -18.43
C PRO A 31 -16.41 25.75 -17.17
N ARG A 32 -15.23 25.13 -17.11
CA ARG A 32 -14.27 25.36 -16.04
C ARG A 32 -13.91 26.86 -16.03
N PRO A 33 -13.91 27.55 -14.88
CA PRO A 33 -13.36 28.90 -14.80
C PRO A 33 -11.90 28.87 -15.29
N PRO A 34 -11.42 29.86 -16.07
CA PRO A 34 -10.16 29.78 -16.80
C PRO A 34 -8.89 29.92 -15.92
N TYR A 35 -8.99 29.70 -14.61
CA TYR A 35 -7.92 29.90 -13.65
C TYR A 35 -8.01 28.86 -12.54
N ALA A 36 -7.33 27.73 -12.74
CA ALA A 36 -6.62 26.93 -11.72
C ALA A 36 -6.45 25.47 -12.18
N VAL A 37 -5.86 25.28 -13.37
CA VAL A 37 -4.99 24.12 -13.57
C VAL A 37 -3.59 24.71 -13.70
N SER A 38 -3.00 25.05 -12.55
CA SER A 38 -1.56 25.15 -12.51
C SER A 38 -1.05 23.72 -12.54
N SER A 39 -0.78 23.21 -13.74
CA SER A 39 0.21 22.16 -13.92
C SER A 39 1.58 22.75 -13.56
N ALA A 40 1.77 23.05 -12.28
CA ALA A 40 3.09 23.28 -11.74
C ALA A 40 3.74 21.90 -11.67
N HIS A 41 4.38 21.49 -12.77
CA HIS A 41 5.53 20.60 -12.63
C HIS A 41 6.40 21.22 -11.53
N PRO A 42 6.69 20.49 -10.43
CA PRO A 42 7.57 21.01 -9.41
C PRO A 42 8.86 21.41 -10.11
N LYS A 43 9.19 22.71 -10.03
CA LYS A 43 10.45 23.23 -10.53
C LYS A 43 11.57 22.40 -9.88
N PRO A 44 12.61 21.97 -10.60
CA PRO A 44 13.67 21.16 -10.04
C PRO A 44 14.18 21.79 -8.74
N THR A 45 13.96 21.10 -7.62
CA THR A 45 14.42 21.56 -6.33
C THR A 45 15.93 21.62 -6.40
N PRO A 46 16.58 22.73 -6.02
CA PRO A 46 18.03 22.76 -5.95
C PRO A 46 18.53 21.60 -5.06
N PRO A 47 19.68 20.98 -5.41
CA PRO A 47 20.17 19.83 -4.69
C PRO A 47 20.35 20.18 -3.20
N PRO A 48 19.95 19.29 -2.30
CA PRO A 48 19.99 19.53 -0.88
C PRO A 48 21.45 19.66 -0.44
N PRO A 49 21.73 20.37 0.66
CA PRO A 49 23.04 20.35 1.28
C PRO A 49 23.59 18.92 1.46
N LEU A 50 24.90 18.72 1.36
CA LEU A 50 25.51 17.37 1.53
C LEU A 50 25.16 16.73 2.89
N THR A 51 24.98 17.54 3.93
CA THR A 51 24.58 17.08 5.27
C THR A 51 23.17 16.48 5.29
N THR A 52 22.23 17.08 4.55
CA THR A 52 20.87 16.58 4.38
C THR A 52 20.84 15.33 3.51
N GLN A 53 21.61 15.29 2.42
CA GLN A 53 21.73 14.09 1.58
C GLN A 53 22.30 12.91 2.37
N THR A 54 23.31 13.15 3.22
CA THR A 54 23.88 12.14 4.11
C THR A 54 22.84 11.62 5.12
N LYS A 55 21.94 12.48 5.59
CA LYS A 55 20.84 12.07 6.48
C LYS A 55 19.81 11.23 5.73
N GLU A 56 19.45 11.60 4.50
CA GLU A 56 18.51 10.86 3.66
C GLU A 56 19.01 9.44 3.40
N GLU A 57 20.25 9.29 2.94
CA GLU A 57 20.86 7.97 2.67
C GLU A 57 20.94 7.10 3.93
N ARG A 58 21.19 7.69 5.12
CA ARG A 58 21.10 6.94 6.39
C ARG A 58 19.70 6.45 6.70
N ASN A 59 18.66 7.22 6.39
CA ASN A 59 17.27 6.80 6.60
C ASN A 59 16.90 5.70 5.61
N ILE A 60 17.33 5.81 4.35
CA ILE A 60 17.16 4.76 3.32
C ILE A 60 17.83 3.46 3.78
N ALA A 61 19.12 3.49 4.10
CA ALA A 61 19.87 2.31 4.54
C ALA A 61 19.35 1.69 5.85
N PHE A 62 18.69 2.47 6.71
CA PHE A 62 18.02 1.93 7.88
C PHE A 62 16.81 1.07 7.48
N GLN A 63 15.97 1.54 6.55
CA GLN A 63 14.77 0.83 6.12
C GLN A 63 15.09 -0.48 5.41
N TYR A 64 16.12 -0.49 4.55
CA TYR A 64 16.61 -1.71 3.90
C TYR A 64 17.08 -2.77 4.90
N ARG A 65 17.89 -2.37 5.89
CA ARG A 65 18.35 -3.29 6.95
C ARG A 65 17.20 -3.80 7.81
N ASP A 66 16.17 -3.00 8.02
CA ASP A 66 15.00 -3.43 8.78
C ASP A 66 14.20 -4.49 8.01
N LEU A 67 14.06 -4.33 6.70
CA LEU A 67 13.44 -5.33 5.82
C LEU A 67 14.23 -6.66 5.84
N GLU A 68 15.55 -6.61 5.68
CA GLU A 68 16.40 -7.80 5.76
C GLU A 68 16.24 -8.54 7.09
N ARG A 69 16.24 -7.80 8.20
CA ARG A 69 16.02 -8.37 9.54
C ARG A 69 14.64 -8.97 9.69
N LEU A 70 13.62 -8.35 9.09
CA LEU A 70 12.27 -8.85 9.12
C LEU A 70 12.19 -10.25 8.48
N PHE A 71 12.72 -10.42 7.27
CA PHE A 71 12.76 -11.72 6.60
C PHE A 71 13.64 -12.74 7.32
N GLY A 72 14.85 -12.34 7.74
CA GLY A 72 15.77 -13.26 8.44
C GLY A 72 15.26 -13.71 9.83
N ARG A 73 14.32 -12.98 10.42
CA ARG A 73 13.62 -13.41 11.64
C ARG A 73 12.45 -14.33 11.33
N ALA A 74 11.69 -14.03 10.27
CA ALA A 74 10.47 -14.74 9.91
C ALA A 74 10.74 -16.11 9.29
N PHE A 75 11.76 -16.22 8.43
CA PHE A 75 12.06 -17.43 7.68
C PHE A 75 13.47 -17.91 8.03
N LYS A 76 13.59 -19.22 8.24
CA LYS A 76 14.78 -19.90 8.74
C LYS A 76 15.24 -20.95 7.73
N ALA A 77 16.44 -21.49 7.92
CA ALA A 77 17.02 -22.47 6.99
C ALA A 77 16.19 -23.76 6.87
N ASP A 78 15.39 -24.08 7.89
CA ASP A 78 14.45 -25.19 7.98
C ASP A 78 13.05 -24.85 7.44
N THR A 79 12.84 -23.67 6.86
CA THR A 79 11.57 -23.37 6.17
C THR A 79 11.38 -24.33 4.99
N PRO A 80 10.20 -24.96 4.83
CA PRO A 80 9.99 -25.94 3.77
C PRO A 80 10.22 -25.36 2.37
N VAL A 81 10.80 -26.19 1.49
CA VAL A 81 11.33 -25.78 0.18
C VAL A 81 10.25 -25.24 -0.74
N GLU A 82 9.04 -25.77 -0.65
CA GLU A 82 7.89 -25.35 -1.45
C GLU A 82 7.47 -23.89 -1.19
N PHE A 83 7.88 -23.30 -0.05
CA PHE A 83 7.65 -21.88 0.24
C PHE A 83 8.80 -20.96 -0.20
N HIS A 84 9.95 -21.49 -0.61
CA HIS A 84 11.14 -20.66 -0.90
C HIS A 84 10.89 -19.66 -2.03
N GLU A 85 10.21 -20.07 -3.09
CA GLU A 85 9.91 -19.19 -4.23
C GLU A 85 8.99 -18.03 -3.83
N VAL A 86 7.91 -18.30 -3.10
CA VAL A 86 6.97 -17.26 -2.66
C VAL A 86 7.60 -16.30 -1.65
N ILE A 87 8.48 -16.80 -0.77
CA ILE A 87 9.24 -15.96 0.17
C ILE A 87 10.20 -15.04 -0.59
N LEU A 88 10.95 -15.57 -1.55
CA LEU A 88 11.87 -14.79 -2.37
C LEU A 88 11.12 -13.72 -3.17
N ARG A 89 9.98 -14.06 -3.75
CA ARG A 89 9.14 -13.12 -4.47
C ARG A 89 8.65 -11.99 -3.56
N LEU A 90 8.12 -12.33 -2.38
CA LEU A 90 7.68 -11.33 -1.41
C LEU A 90 8.83 -10.40 -0.98
N TYR A 91 10.04 -10.94 -0.82
CA TYR A 91 11.22 -10.14 -0.49
C TYR A 91 11.58 -9.16 -1.61
N VAL A 92 11.65 -9.63 -2.85
CA VAL A 92 11.95 -8.80 -4.02
C VAL A 92 10.89 -7.72 -4.23
N ASP A 93 9.61 -8.07 -4.13
CA ASP A 93 8.52 -7.11 -4.27
C ASP A 93 8.60 -6.04 -3.17
N SER A 94 8.89 -6.43 -1.93
CA SER A 94 9.06 -5.49 -0.81
C SER A 94 10.29 -4.59 -0.98
N LEU A 95 11.38 -5.11 -1.54
CA LEU A 95 12.58 -4.33 -1.87
C LEU A 95 12.29 -3.29 -2.95
N ASN A 96 11.59 -3.69 -4.01
CA ASN A 96 11.22 -2.80 -5.11
C ASN A 96 10.34 -1.64 -4.61
N GLU A 97 9.40 -1.92 -3.72
CA GLU A 97 8.58 -0.85 -3.12
C GLU A 97 9.39 0.09 -2.23
N LEU A 98 10.36 -0.42 -1.45
CA LEU A 98 11.27 0.45 -0.69
C LEU A 98 12.18 1.27 -1.60
N ASP A 99 12.61 0.73 -2.74
CA ASP A 99 13.42 1.46 -3.70
C ASP A 99 12.62 2.57 -4.38
N ASN A 100 11.35 2.31 -4.73
CA ASN A 100 10.44 3.36 -5.21
C ASN A 100 10.29 4.49 -4.18
N CYS A 101 10.12 4.15 -2.89
CA CYS A 101 10.09 5.15 -1.82
C CYS A 101 11.42 5.94 -1.74
N ALA A 102 12.57 5.25 -1.85
CA ALA A 102 13.89 5.86 -1.78
C ALA A 102 14.16 6.78 -2.98
N GLN A 103 13.77 6.37 -4.18
CA GLN A 103 13.85 7.18 -5.38
C GLN A 103 13.00 8.45 -5.25
N PHE A 104 11.76 8.31 -4.76
CA PHE A 104 10.92 9.46 -4.44
C PHE A 104 11.61 10.42 -3.45
N LEU A 105 12.30 9.91 -2.43
CA LEU A 105 13.06 10.76 -1.50
C LEU A 105 14.17 11.51 -2.22
N ARG A 106 14.95 10.83 -3.06
CA ARG A 106 16.06 11.44 -3.81
C ARG A 106 15.58 12.51 -4.79
N ASP A 107 14.38 12.34 -5.36
CA ASP A 107 13.82 13.27 -6.33
C ASP A 107 13.17 14.50 -5.66
N THR A 108 12.62 14.33 -4.46
CA THR A 108 11.77 15.35 -3.81
C THR A 108 12.34 15.95 -2.54
N HIS A 109 13.29 15.27 -1.89
CA HIS A 109 13.83 15.59 -0.56
C HIS A 109 12.77 15.65 0.56
N LEU A 110 11.62 15.00 0.36
CA LEU A 110 10.52 14.96 1.32
C LEU A 110 10.69 13.78 2.30
N LEU A 111 11.59 13.94 3.26
CA LEU A 111 11.93 12.90 4.25
C LEU A 111 10.72 12.37 5.04
N THR A 112 9.74 13.23 5.36
CA THR A 112 8.53 12.82 6.08
C THR A 112 7.67 11.88 5.24
N GLU A 113 7.52 12.16 3.95
CA GLU A 113 6.73 11.33 3.04
C GLU A 113 7.43 10.01 2.72
N PHE A 114 8.76 10.03 2.56
CA PHE A 114 9.57 8.81 2.52
C PHE A 114 9.30 7.90 3.71
N ARG A 115 9.31 8.45 4.94
CA ARG A 115 9.10 7.66 6.16
C ARG A 115 7.71 7.02 6.19
N LYS A 116 6.68 7.74 5.73
CA LYS A 116 5.33 7.19 5.62
C LYS A 116 5.26 6.06 4.58
N CYS A 117 5.86 6.26 3.41
CA CYS A 117 5.96 5.27 2.34
C CYS A 117 6.66 4.00 2.86
N ALA A 118 7.88 4.13 3.39
CA ALA A 118 8.64 2.99 3.91
C ALA A 118 7.91 2.27 5.05
N HIS A 119 7.29 3.00 5.99
CA HIS A 119 6.52 2.39 7.07
C HIS A 119 5.28 1.64 6.56
N TYR A 120 4.60 2.17 5.53
CA TYR A 120 3.49 1.46 4.90
C TYR A 120 3.96 0.16 4.25
N THR A 121 5.04 0.21 3.45
CA THR A 121 5.66 -0.98 2.83
C THR A 121 5.98 -2.04 3.89
N GLN A 122 6.70 -1.66 4.95
CA GLN A 122 7.05 -2.57 6.05
C GLN A 122 5.82 -3.22 6.69
N ARG A 123 4.73 -2.47 6.90
CA ARG A 123 3.49 -3.01 7.46
C ARG A 123 2.78 -3.99 6.53
N VAL A 124 2.77 -3.72 5.23
CA VAL A 124 2.20 -4.63 4.23
C VAL A 124 3.02 -5.91 4.19
N THR A 125 4.33 -5.80 4.08
CA THR A 125 5.26 -6.94 4.10
C THR A 125 5.10 -7.77 5.37
N TRP A 126 5.05 -7.13 6.56
CA TRP A 126 4.81 -7.83 7.83
C TRP A 126 3.55 -8.69 7.81
N ARG A 127 2.44 -8.16 7.27
CA ARG A 127 1.17 -8.89 7.19
C ARG A 127 1.27 -10.08 6.26
N GLN A 128 1.88 -9.92 5.09
CA GLN A 128 2.10 -11.02 4.14
C GLN A 128 2.97 -12.13 4.76
N ILE A 129 4.00 -11.74 5.51
CA ILE A 129 4.82 -12.68 6.27
C ILE A 129 3.99 -13.44 7.32
N GLN A 130 3.04 -12.80 8.00
CA GLN A 130 2.19 -13.49 8.96
C GLN A 130 1.29 -14.53 8.29
N VAL A 131 0.74 -14.22 7.11
CA VAL A 131 -0.06 -15.17 6.32
C VAL A 131 0.80 -16.37 5.93
N LEU A 132 1.97 -16.15 5.33
CA LEU A 132 2.88 -17.24 4.95
C LEU A 132 3.31 -18.09 6.14
N ASN A 133 3.58 -17.48 7.30
CA ASN A 133 3.92 -18.22 8.51
C ASN A 133 2.76 -19.08 9.04
N ALA A 134 1.51 -18.67 8.82
CA ALA A 134 0.36 -19.50 9.17
C ALA A 134 0.31 -20.73 8.25
N ASP A 135 0.48 -20.53 6.94
CA ASP A 135 0.47 -21.63 5.96
C ASP A 135 1.61 -22.63 6.20
N ILE A 136 2.83 -22.14 6.45
CA ILE A 136 4.00 -22.97 6.78
C ILE A 136 3.72 -23.85 8.02
N ARG A 137 3.06 -23.29 9.05
CA ARG A 137 2.74 -24.07 10.27
C ARG A 137 1.73 -25.18 10.00
N VAL A 138 0.79 -24.97 9.08
CA VAL A 138 -0.17 -26.00 8.69
C VAL A 138 0.56 -27.15 8.02
N VAL A 139 1.43 -26.86 7.05
CA VAL A 139 2.21 -27.91 6.36
C VAL A 139 3.10 -28.67 7.34
N LEU A 140 3.83 -27.97 8.20
CA LEU A 140 4.68 -28.62 9.21
C LEU A 140 3.88 -29.50 10.19
N ALA A 141 2.62 -29.15 10.49
CA ALA A 141 1.76 -29.96 11.35
C ALA A 141 1.19 -31.19 10.62
N GLU A 142 0.91 -31.09 9.32
CA GLU A 142 0.41 -32.19 8.49
C GLU A 142 1.49 -33.23 8.20
N GLU A 143 2.75 -32.80 8.08
CA GLU A 143 3.89 -33.69 7.84
C GLU A 143 4.33 -34.51 9.06
N GLY A 144 3.72 -34.29 10.24
CA GLY A 144 3.86 -35.17 11.39
C GLY A 144 5.30 -35.31 11.91
N TYR A 145 5.97 -34.18 12.16
CA TYR A 145 7.23 -34.14 12.92
C TYR A 145 7.00 -33.91 14.42
#